data_AF-A0A432EKK5-F1
#
_entry.id   AF-A0A432EKK5-F1
#
_cell.length_a   1.000
_cell.length_b   1.000
_cell.length_c   1.000
_cell.angle_alpha   90.00
_cell.angle_beta   90.00
_cell.angle_gamma   90.00
#
_symmetry.space_group_name_H-M   'P 1'
#
loop_
_entity.id
_entity.type
_entity.pdbx_description
1 polymer ?
#
loop_
_entity_poly.entity_id
_entity_poly.type
_entity_poly.pdbx_seq_one_letter_code
_entity_poly.pdbx_strand_id
1 'polypeptide(L)'
;MEISDNLSEGIRVIPTLCGYAIEISSRAGSYGEALNTLREVQKSLKTLGFGFQSQSPTAEEKGKRVTAKVVFILKNPKELNRLVWNLENIKINYPEIDFSLLGERCFISPQGLEKLKQTLREKLLKKAQEMADIFGKKLQMECRLDKLQMEEFKLLLPQRVLEERAKAIWICH
;
A
#
# COMPACT_ATOMS: atom_id res chain seq x y z
N MET A 1 -16.61 -13.91 32.45
CA MET A 1 -15.57 -14.74 31.79
C MET A 1 -15.01 -13.98 30.60
N GLU A 2 -13.70 -14.01 30.40
CA GLU A 2 -13.04 -13.38 29.25
C GLU A 2 -12.64 -14.46 28.22
N ILE A 3 -12.86 -14.16 26.94
CA ILE A 3 -12.45 -15.01 25.80
C ILE A 3 -11.61 -14.16 24.87
N SER A 4 -10.49 -14.67 24.40
CA SER A 4 -9.64 -14.01 23.40
C SER A 4 -9.38 -14.96 22.24
N ASP A 5 -9.50 -14.44 21.01
CA ASP A 5 -9.21 -15.21 19.79
C ASP A 5 -8.72 -14.29 18.66
N ASN A 6 -8.10 -14.90 17.66
CA ASN A 6 -7.60 -14.22 16.47
C ASN A 6 -8.59 -14.37 15.32
N LEU A 7 -8.95 -13.23 14.73
CA LEU A 7 -9.79 -13.17 13.55
C LEU A 7 -8.95 -12.77 12.34
N SER A 8 -9.20 -13.43 11.22
CA SER A 8 -8.65 -13.05 9.92
C SER A 8 -9.77 -12.92 8.89
N GLU A 9 -9.56 -12.00 7.96
CA GLU A 9 -10.44 -11.81 6.81
C GLU A 9 -9.64 -11.44 5.56
N GLY A 10 -10.10 -11.92 4.41
CA GLY A 10 -9.44 -11.74 3.13
C GLY A 10 -10.36 -11.14 2.08
N ILE A 11 -9.82 -10.28 1.22
CA ILE A 11 -10.54 -9.78 0.05
C ILE A 11 -9.68 -9.90 -1.20
N ARG A 12 -10.27 -10.38 -2.29
CA ARG A 12 -9.60 -10.37 -3.60
C ARG A 12 -9.46 -8.93 -4.07
N VAL A 13 -8.26 -8.59 -4.50
CA VAL A 13 -7.93 -7.27 -5.01
C VAL A 13 -7.93 -7.25 -6.53
N ILE A 14 -8.67 -6.29 -7.09
CA ILE A 14 -8.67 -5.98 -8.51
C ILE A 14 -7.80 -4.74 -8.69
N PRO A 15 -6.67 -4.83 -9.42
CA PRO A 15 -5.86 -3.67 -9.74
C PRO A 15 -6.68 -2.62 -10.48
N THR A 16 -6.48 -1.36 -10.14
CA THR A 16 -7.22 -0.22 -10.73
C THR A 16 -6.32 0.69 -11.55
N LEU A 17 -5.00 0.54 -11.46
CA LEU A 17 -4.03 1.30 -12.23
C LEU A 17 -3.19 0.35 -13.06
N CYS A 18 -3.41 0.32 -14.37
CA CYS A 18 -2.65 -0.50 -15.31
C CYS A 18 -1.99 0.38 -16.36
N GLY A 19 -0.74 0.08 -16.70
CA GLY A 19 -0.03 0.78 -17.76
C GLY A 19 1.47 0.52 -17.71
N TYR A 20 2.21 1.24 -18.54
CA TYR A 20 3.67 1.20 -18.51
C TYR A 20 4.18 1.84 -17.23
N ALA A 21 4.85 1.02 -16.43
CA ALA A 21 5.32 1.38 -15.11
C ALA A 21 6.82 1.65 -15.11
N ILE A 22 7.21 2.71 -14.40
CA ILE A 22 8.58 3.14 -14.23
C ILE A 22 8.82 3.32 -12.75
N GLU A 23 9.83 2.66 -12.23
CA GLU A 23 10.32 2.92 -10.88
C GLU A 23 11.37 4.02 -10.96
N ILE A 24 11.24 5.04 -10.12
CA ILE A 24 12.27 6.05 -9.88
C ILE A 24 12.69 5.92 -8.43
N SER A 25 13.99 5.84 -8.20
CA SER A 25 14.59 5.78 -6.88
C SER A 25 15.49 6.99 -6.65
N SER A 26 15.60 7.42 -5.40
CA SER A 26 16.54 8.45 -4.96
C SER A 26 17.27 7.95 -3.72
N ARG A 27 18.58 8.18 -3.67
CA ARG A 27 19.43 7.81 -2.54
C ARG A 27 19.93 9.04 -1.81
N ALA A 28 19.66 9.15 -0.51
CA ALA A 28 20.09 10.28 0.31
C ALA A 28 20.53 9.86 1.72
N GLY A 29 20.97 10.84 2.52
CA GLY A 29 21.34 10.65 3.93
C GLY A 29 20.13 10.46 4.84
N SER A 30 18.96 10.94 4.43
CA SER A 30 17.70 10.75 5.13
C SER A 30 16.54 10.40 4.19
N TYR A 31 15.49 9.80 4.74
CA TYR A 31 14.26 9.54 3.98
C TYR A 31 13.60 10.83 3.47
N GLY A 32 13.63 11.90 4.28
CA GLY A 32 13.05 13.20 3.91
C GLY A 32 13.73 13.82 2.70
N GLU A 33 15.07 13.78 2.65
CA GLU A 33 15.85 14.24 1.50
C GLU A 33 15.54 13.42 0.25
N ALA A 34 15.57 12.08 0.36
CA ALA A 34 15.29 11.20 -0.77
C ALA A 34 13.89 11.44 -1.34
N LEU A 35 12.88 11.64 -0.48
CA LEU A 35 11.53 12.00 -0.89
C LEU A 35 11.44 13.38 -1.55
N ASN A 36 12.18 14.36 -1.06
CA ASN A 36 12.17 15.71 -1.64
C ASN A 36 12.75 15.69 -3.06
N THR A 37 13.85 14.97 -3.30
CA THR A 37 14.36 14.75 -4.67
C THR A 37 13.29 14.12 -5.57
N LEU A 38 12.62 13.04 -5.11
CA LEU A 38 11.57 12.39 -5.90
C LEU A 38 10.39 13.32 -6.21
N ARG A 39 10.03 14.22 -5.29
CA ARG A 39 8.98 15.23 -5.49
C ARG A 39 9.37 16.26 -6.55
N GLU A 40 10.62 16.75 -6.53
CA GLU A 40 11.11 17.69 -7.54
C GLU A 40 11.21 17.05 -8.92
N VAL A 41 11.66 15.80 -9.00
CA VAL A 41 11.61 15.01 -10.25
C VAL A 41 10.17 14.90 -10.75
N GLN A 42 9.23 14.51 -9.88
CA GLN A 42 7.81 14.41 -10.25
C GLN A 42 7.23 15.74 -10.75
N LYS A 43 7.59 16.86 -10.10
CA LYS A 43 7.15 18.20 -10.49
C LYS A 43 7.73 18.61 -11.85
N SER A 44 9.01 18.32 -12.08
CA SER A 44 9.69 18.58 -13.36
C SER A 44 9.01 17.81 -14.49
N LEU A 45 8.76 16.52 -14.29
CA LEU A 45 8.06 15.68 -15.26
C LEU A 45 6.63 16.17 -15.56
N LYS A 46 5.87 16.60 -14.54
CA LYS A 46 4.54 17.20 -14.75
C LYS A 46 4.62 18.49 -15.56
N THR A 47 5.63 19.32 -15.30
CA THR A 47 5.85 20.58 -16.03
C THR A 47 6.17 20.33 -17.50
N LEU A 48 6.83 19.21 -17.81
CA LEU A 48 7.09 18.75 -19.17
C LEU A 48 5.85 18.17 -19.89
N GLY A 49 4.69 18.14 -19.21
CA GLY A 49 3.41 17.75 -19.77
C GLY A 49 3.06 16.27 -19.63
N PHE A 50 3.89 15.48 -18.94
CA PHE A 50 3.62 14.06 -18.78
C PHE A 50 2.50 13.80 -17.74
N GLY A 51 1.57 12.94 -18.11
CA GLY A 51 0.51 12.46 -17.22
C GLY A 51 0.89 11.15 -16.53
N PHE A 52 0.90 11.15 -15.19
CA PHE A 52 1.19 9.95 -14.40
C PHE A 52 0.16 9.72 -13.30
N GLN A 53 0.05 8.47 -12.88
CA GLN A 53 -0.39 8.08 -11.54
C GLN A 53 0.80 7.51 -10.78
N SER A 54 0.84 7.67 -9.47
CA SER A 54 1.95 7.16 -8.66
C SER A 54 1.46 6.28 -7.52
N GLN A 55 2.24 5.26 -7.19
CA GLN A 55 2.09 4.56 -5.92
C GLN A 55 2.64 5.40 -4.77
N SER A 56 2.27 5.04 -3.54
CA SER A 56 2.91 5.59 -2.34
C SER A 56 4.42 5.24 -2.36
N PRO A 57 5.30 6.19 -2.02
CA PRO A 57 6.73 5.91 -1.96
C PRO A 57 7.04 4.83 -0.93
N THR A 58 8.02 3.99 -1.22
CA THR A 58 8.61 3.02 -0.29
C THR A 58 10.05 3.41 0.04
N ALA A 59 10.58 2.94 1.17
CA ALA A 59 11.93 3.25 1.61
C ALA A 59 12.67 1.98 2.03
N GLU A 60 13.94 1.89 1.66
CA GLU A 60 14.88 0.89 2.15
C GLU A 60 16.08 1.60 2.77
N GLU A 61 16.45 1.21 3.98
CA GLU A 61 17.62 1.72 4.69
C GLU A 61 18.77 0.70 4.64
N LYS A 62 19.95 1.14 4.20
CA LYS A 62 21.17 0.33 4.17
C LYS A 62 22.35 1.15 4.70
N GLY A 63 22.78 0.83 5.92
CA GLY A 63 23.82 1.61 6.62
C GLY A 63 23.35 3.04 6.87
N LYS A 64 24.17 4.04 6.55
CA LYS A 64 23.83 5.47 6.70
C LYS A 64 23.09 6.08 5.51
N ARG A 65 22.59 5.25 4.58
CA ARG A 65 21.94 5.73 3.35
C ARG A 65 20.53 5.16 3.24
N VAL A 66 19.61 6.03 2.87
CA VAL A 66 18.21 5.70 2.60
C VAL A 66 17.97 5.75 1.10
N THR A 67 17.32 4.74 0.55
CA THR A 67 16.83 4.73 -0.82
C THR A 67 15.30 4.80 -0.79
N ALA A 68 14.73 5.90 -1.25
CA ALA A 68 13.29 6.01 -1.50
C ALA A 68 12.98 5.58 -2.94
N LYS A 69 11.85 4.92 -3.15
CA LYS A 69 11.37 4.46 -4.46
C LYS A 69 9.94 4.92 -4.67
N VAL A 70 9.61 5.28 -5.90
CA VAL A 70 8.23 5.58 -6.32
C VAL A 70 7.99 4.95 -7.69
N VAL A 71 6.84 4.31 -7.85
CA VAL A 71 6.42 3.76 -9.14
C VAL A 71 5.43 4.71 -9.79
N PHE A 72 5.76 5.16 -10.99
CA PHE A 72 4.89 5.93 -11.88
C PHE A 72 4.28 5.03 -12.94
N ILE A 73 2.98 5.20 -13.17
CA ILE A 73 2.23 4.55 -14.24
C ILE A 73 1.92 5.63 -15.27
N LEU A 74 2.48 5.46 -16.46
CA LEU A 74 2.34 6.41 -17.55
C LEU A 74 0.93 6.32 -18.15
N LYS A 75 0.23 7.45 -18.25
CA LYS A 75 -1.12 7.48 -18.85
C LYS A 75 -1.09 7.21 -20.35
N ASN A 76 -0.04 7.65 -21.05
CA ASN A 76 0.13 7.48 -22.48
C ASN A 76 1.42 6.70 -22.80
N PRO A 77 1.34 5.39 -23.08
CA PRO A 77 2.51 4.57 -23.39
C PRO A 77 3.38 5.08 -24.54
N LYS A 78 2.80 5.82 -25.50
CA LYS A 78 3.54 6.37 -26.65
C LYS A 78 4.59 7.41 -26.25
N GLU A 79 4.48 7.96 -25.05
CA GLU A 79 5.41 8.95 -24.51
C GLU A 79 6.64 8.33 -23.82
N LEU A 80 6.72 6.99 -23.73
CA LEU A 80 7.78 6.29 -23.00
C LEU A 80 9.19 6.72 -23.40
N ASN A 81 9.49 6.76 -24.71
CA ASN A 81 10.82 7.16 -25.19
C ASN A 81 11.15 8.60 -24.83
N ARG A 82 10.16 9.51 -24.97
CA ARG A 82 10.31 10.91 -24.58
C ARG A 82 10.55 11.03 -23.08
N LEU A 83 9.87 10.23 -22.26
CA LEU A 83 10.02 10.21 -20.82
C LEU A 83 11.41 9.73 -20.39
N VAL A 84 11.89 8.62 -20.95
CA VAL A 84 13.24 8.09 -20.69
C VAL A 84 14.30 9.15 -21.02
N TRP A 85 14.21 9.79 -22.18
CA TRP A 85 15.14 10.85 -22.56
C TRP A 85 15.13 12.04 -21.57
N ASN A 86 13.95 12.44 -21.09
CA ASN A 86 13.85 13.51 -20.10
C ASN A 86 14.38 13.08 -18.72
N LEU A 87 14.19 11.82 -18.31
CA LEU A 87 14.73 11.30 -17.06
C LEU A 87 16.27 11.27 -17.07
N GLU A 88 16.88 10.87 -18.18
CA GLU A 88 18.34 10.94 -18.36
C GLU A 88 18.85 12.38 -18.22
N ASN A 89 18.15 13.36 -18.79
CA ASN A 89 18.52 14.76 -18.63
C ASN A 89 18.31 15.29 -17.20
N ILE A 90 17.24 14.87 -16.52
CA ILE A 90 17.01 15.23 -15.11
C ILE A 90 18.12 14.66 -14.23
N LYS A 91 18.61 13.44 -14.51
CA LYS A 91 19.69 12.78 -13.77
C LYS A 91 21.00 13.57 -13.79
N ILE A 92 21.22 14.44 -14.77
CA ILE A 92 22.37 15.37 -14.80
C ILE A 92 22.33 16.31 -13.58
N ASN A 93 21.15 16.79 -13.20
CA ASN A 93 20.95 17.70 -12.06
C ASN A 93 20.72 16.96 -10.74
N TYR A 94 20.31 15.70 -10.79
CA TYR A 94 20.04 14.86 -9.63
C TYR A 94 20.77 13.51 -9.78
N PRO A 95 22.11 13.47 -9.65
CA PRO A 95 22.90 12.25 -9.89
C PRO A 95 22.56 11.10 -8.93
N GLU A 96 21.90 11.38 -7.82
CA GLU A 96 21.43 10.41 -6.84
C GLU A 96 20.16 9.64 -7.27
N ILE A 97 19.55 10.02 -8.39
CA ILE A 97 18.38 9.32 -8.92
C ILE A 97 18.79 8.17 -9.83
N ASP A 98 18.00 7.11 -9.77
CA ASP A 98 18.05 6.04 -10.74
C ASP A 98 16.64 5.65 -11.15
N PHE A 99 16.47 5.08 -12.34
CA PHE A 99 15.17 4.65 -12.80
C PHE A 99 15.23 3.30 -13.53
N SER A 100 14.11 2.58 -13.50
CA SER A 100 13.99 1.26 -14.10
C SER A 100 12.62 1.11 -14.77
N LEU A 101 12.65 0.60 -16.01
CA LEU A 101 11.43 0.25 -16.74
C LEU A 101 10.89 -1.08 -16.21
N LEU A 102 9.70 -1.05 -15.63
CA LEU A 102 9.04 -2.25 -15.10
C LEU A 102 8.13 -2.95 -16.11
N GLY A 103 7.93 -2.33 -17.29
CA GLY A 103 7.03 -2.79 -18.34
C GLY A 103 5.56 -2.51 -18.00
N GLU A 104 4.65 -3.20 -18.69
CA GLU A 104 3.23 -3.14 -18.36
C GLU A 104 2.98 -3.81 -17.01
N ARG A 105 2.48 -3.03 -16.05
CA ARG A 105 2.11 -3.53 -14.73
C ARG A 105 0.78 -2.96 -14.28
N CYS A 106 0.13 -3.73 -13.43
CA CYS A 106 -1.12 -3.37 -12.80
C CYS A 106 -0.94 -3.29 -11.30
N PHE A 107 -1.38 -2.19 -10.72
CA PHE A 107 -1.29 -1.87 -9.30
C PHE A 107 -2.66 -1.49 -8.75
N ILE A 108 -2.81 -1.61 -7.43
CA ILE A 108 -3.96 -1.08 -6.71
C ILE A 108 -3.69 0.41 -6.48
N SER A 109 -4.64 1.27 -6.84
CA SER A 109 -4.54 2.69 -6.52
C SER A 109 -4.47 2.92 -5.00
N PRO A 110 -3.79 3.98 -4.52
CA PRO A 110 -3.78 4.31 -3.09
C PRO A 110 -5.19 4.46 -2.49
N GLN A 111 -6.10 5.12 -3.22
CA GLN A 111 -7.50 5.27 -2.81
C GLN A 111 -8.24 3.92 -2.77
N GLY A 112 -8.03 3.06 -3.76
CA GLY A 112 -8.58 1.71 -3.77
C GLY A 112 -8.09 0.88 -2.60
N LEU A 113 -6.80 0.97 -2.27
CA LEU A 113 -6.18 0.24 -1.16
C LEU A 113 -6.79 0.66 0.19
N GLU A 114 -6.96 1.95 0.44
CA GLU A 114 -7.57 2.45 1.67
C GLU A 114 -9.04 2.03 1.80
N LYS A 115 -9.81 2.07 0.70
CA LYS A 115 -11.19 1.57 0.70
C LYS A 115 -11.26 0.08 1.06
N LEU A 116 -10.34 -0.71 0.53
CA LEU A 116 -10.29 -2.15 0.80
C LEU A 116 -9.90 -2.46 2.24
N LYS A 117 -8.94 -1.73 2.82
CA LYS A 117 -8.62 -1.81 4.26
C LYS A 117 -9.85 -1.52 5.10
N GLN A 118 -10.57 -0.44 4.79
CA GLN A 118 -11.80 -0.11 5.52
C GLN A 118 -12.83 -1.25 5.43
N THR A 119 -13.05 -1.81 4.23
CA THR A 119 -13.96 -2.94 4.05
C THR A 119 -13.54 -4.18 4.85
N LEU A 120 -12.24 -4.49 4.94
CA LEU A 120 -11.74 -5.61 5.74
C LEU A 120 -12.01 -5.40 7.24
N ARG A 121 -11.77 -4.19 7.75
CA ARG A 121 -12.09 -3.83 9.15
C ARG A 121 -13.56 -3.97 9.47
N GLU A 122 -14.43 -3.51 8.59
CA GLU A 122 -15.89 -3.64 8.74
C GLU A 122 -16.32 -5.12 8.78
N LYS A 123 -15.75 -5.97 7.91
CA LYS A 123 -16.00 -7.41 7.94
C LYS A 123 -15.49 -8.07 9.22
N LEU A 124 -14.28 -7.74 9.67
CA LEU A 124 -13.72 -8.26 10.91
C LEU A 124 -14.56 -7.87 12.12
N LEU A 125 -15.03 -6.62 12.17
CA LEU A 125 -15.93 -6.15 13.23
C LEU A 125 -17.23 -6.95 13.24
N LYS A 126 -17.86 -7.13 12.08
CA LYS A 126 -19.09 -7.93 11.95
C LYS A 126 -18.87 -9.38 12.41
N LYS A 127 -17.77 -10.00 11.97
CA LYS A 127 -17.39 -11.36 12.39
C LYS A 127 -17.17 -11.44 13.89
N ALA A 128 -16.53 -10.43 14.49
CA ALA A 128 -16.32 -10.36 15.93
C ALA A 128 -17.65 -10.25 16.70
N GLN A 129 -18.61 -9.48 16.19
CA GLN A 129 -19.96 -9.39 16.77
C GLN A 129 -20.72 -10.72 16.65
N GLU A 130 -20.69 -11.36 15.48
CA GLU A 130 -21.31 -12.69 15.27
C GLU A 130 -20.72 -13.77 16.20
N MET A 131 -19.41 -13.71 16.46
CA MET A 131 -18.76 -14.61 17.42
C MET A 131 -19.24 -14.39 18.86
N ALA A 132 -19.59 -13.16 19.25
CA ALA A 132 -20.17 -12.89 20.56
C ALA A 132 -21.49 -13.63 20.73
N ASP A 133 -22.36 -13.61 19.72
CA ASP A 133 -23.62 -14.36 19.72
C ASP A 133 -23.40 -15.88 19.80
N ILE A 134 -22.38 -16.40 19.10
CA ILE A 134 -22.01 -17.81 19.13
C ILE A 134 -21.54 -18.22 20.53
N PHE A 135 -20.66 -17.42 21.15
CA PHE A 135 -20.19 -17.68 22.50
C PHE A 135 -21.34 -17.60 23.51
N GLY A 136 -22.21 -16.59 23.40
CA GLY A 136 -23.34 -16.43 24.29
C GLY A 136 -24.29 -17.63 24.26
N LYS A 137 -24.60 -18.13 23.05
CA LYS A 137 -25.41 -19.35 22.88
C LYS A 137 -24.74 -20.60 23.45
N LYS A 138 -23.43 -20.77 23.23
CA LYS A 138 -22.68 -21.95 23.71
C LYS A 138 -22.54 -21.98 25.22
N LEU A 139 -22.37 -20.81 25.83
CA LEU A 139 -22.10 -20.65 27.27
C LEU A 139 -23.36 -20.37 28.09
N GLN A 140 -24.49 -20.10 27.43
CA GLN A 140 -25.74 -19.65 28.05
C GLN A 140 -25.54 -18.38 28.89
N MET A 141 -24.77 -17.44 28.34
CA MET A 141 -24.33 -16.19 28.98
C MET A 141 -24.50 -15.04 28.00
N GLU A 142 -24.59 -13.81 28.50
CA GLU A 142 -24.54 -12.63 27.62
C GLU A 142 -23.09 -12.33 27.29
N CYS A 143 -22.70 -12.46 26.02
CA CYS A 143 -21.35 -12.17 25.56
C CYS A 143 -21.35 -10.91 24.69
N ARG A 144 -20.38 -10.02 24.91
CA ARG A 144 -20.17 -8.82 24.11
C ARG A 144 -18.71 -8.68 23.69
N LEU A 145 -18.50 -8.11 22.51
CA LEU A 145 -17.18 -7.69 22.07
C LEU A 145 -16.71 -6.51 22.93
N ASP A 146 -15.58 -6.67 23.60
CA ASP A 146 -14.96 -5.62 24.42
C ASP A 146 -13.92 -4.84 23.61
N LYS A 147 -13.02 -5.57 22.94
CA LYS A 147 -11.93 -4.97 22.18
C LYS A 147 -11.67 -5.71 20.88
N LEU A 148 -11.39 -4.94 19.82
CA LEU A 148 -10.88 -5.43 18.55
C LEU A 148 -9.62 -4.64 18.18
N GLN A 149 -8.48 -5.31 18.21
CA GLN A 149 -7.18 -4.71 17.92
C GLN A 149 -6.66 -5.24 16.59
N MET A 150 -6.51 -4.35 15.60
CA MET A 150 -5.88 -4.69 14.32
C MET A 150 -4.38 -4.94 14.56
N GLU A 151 -3.89 -6.06 14.05
CA GLU A 151 -2.50 -6.49 14.28
C GLU A 151 -1.66 -6.38 13.02
N GLU A 152 -2.14 -6.98 11.93
CA GLU A 152 -1.31 -7.17 10.75
C GLU A 152 -2.11 -7.01 9.47
N PHE A 153 -1.47 -6.36 8.50
CA PHE A 153 -1.98 -6.17 7.16
C PHE A 153 -1.00 -6.75 6.15
N LYS A 154 -1.46 -7.67 5.30
CA LYS A 154 -0.63 -8.31 4.28
C LYS A 154 -1.30 -8.28 2.92
N LEU A 155 -0.52 -7.92 1.91
CA LEU A 155 -0.86 -8.16 0.52
C LEU A 155 -0.17 -9.46 0.09
N LEU A 156 -0.94 -10.53 -0.07
CA LEU A 156 -0.45 -11.83 -0.49
C LEU A 156 -0.39 -11.90 -2.02
N LEU A 157 0.82 -11.81 -2.55
CA LEU A 157 1.13 -12.06 -3.96
C LEU A 157 1.61 -13.52 -4.11
N PRO A 158 1.19 -14.27 -5.14
CA PRO A 158 0.48 -13.85 -6.36
C PRO A 158 -1.06 -13.93 -6.27
N GLN A 159 -1.60 -14.38 -5.14
CA GLN A 159 -3.03 -14.68 -4.97
C GLN A 159 -3.93 -13.44 -5.08
N ARG A 160 -3.34 -12.23 -5.04
CA ARG A 160 -4.04 -10.95 -5.07
C ARG A 160 -5.12 -10.95 -3.99
N VAL A 161 -4.72 -11.36 -2.79
CA VAL A 161 -5.56 -11.31 -1.59
C VAL A 161 -4.95 -10.30 -0.65
N LEU A 162 -5.80 -9.40 -0.19
CA LEU A 162 -5.50 -8.51 0.91
C LEU A 162 -6.06 -9.16 2.17
N GLU A 163 -5.19 -9.44 3.14
CA GLU A 163 -5.54 -10.05 4.41
C GLU A 163 -5.31 -9.04 5.54
N GLU A 164 -6.27 -8.94 6.44
CA GLU A 164 -6.12 -8.18 7.70
C GLU A 164 -6.42 -9.13 8.87
N ARG A 165 -5.62 -9.04 9.92
CA ARG A 165 -5.74 -9.82 11.15
C ARG A 165 -6.05 -8.90 12.31
N ALA A 166 -6.91 -9.37 13.20
CA ALA A 166 -7.25 -8.69 14.43
C ALA A 166 -7.33 -9.67 15.59
N LYS A 167 -6.88 -9.21 16.76
CA LYS A 167 -7.14 -9.87 18.03
C LYS A 167 -8.42 -9.31 18.62
N ALA A 168 -9.36 -10.19 18.92
CA ALA A 168 -10.64 -9.85 19.50
C ALA A 168 -10.72 -10.40 20.94
N ILE A 169 -11.30 -9.59 21.83
CA ILE A 169 -11.55 -9.93 23.23
C ILE A 169 -13.04 -9.76 23.50
N TRP A 170 -13.65 -10.78 24.07
CA TRP A 170 -15.05 -10.81 24.46
C TRP A 170 -15.17 -10.99 25.97
N ILE A 171 -16.19 -10.35 26.53
CA ILE A 171 -16.57 -10.51 27.94
C ILE A 171 -17.96 -11.14 27.97
N CYS A 172 -18.08 -12.25 28.70
CA CYS A 172 -19.33 -12.97 28.92
C CYS A 172 -19.76 -12.88 30.39
N HIS A 173 -21.04 -12.59 30.63
CA HIS A 173 -21.66 -12.45 31.96
C HIS A 173 -22.75 -13.48 32.20
#